data_AF-A0AA36ER73-F1
#
_entry.id   AF-A0AA36ER73-F1
#
_cell.length_a   1.000
_cell.length_b   1.000
_cell.length_c   1.000
_cell.angle_alpha   90.00
_cell.angle_beta   90.00
_cell.angle_gamma   90.00
#
_symmetry.space_group_name_H-M   'P 1'
#
loop_
_entity.id
_entity.type
_entity.pdbx_description
1 polymer ?
#
loop_
_entity_poly.entity_id
_entity_poly.type
_entity_poly.pdbx_seq_one_letter_code
_entity_poly.pdbx_strand_id
1 'polypeptide(L)'
;MGLQPRKVNRVGAIGPGSIAIAIAFILANFPVIFKEDDENSLEAALGEIKADLHSHLMTGKMTKEKLERTVSLLKGVLSYDSFKHVDLVVEAVEGKQVYADLEHYCPQHFILASSSPTLDLNLIGERTKS
;
A
#
# COMPACT_ATOMS: atom_id res chain seq x y z
N MET A 1 -26.76 -15.25 -8.53
CA MET A 1 -26.09 -15.00 -7.23
C MET A 1 -24.90 -14.10 -7.51
N GLY A 2 -24.82 -12.93 -6.88
CA GLY A 2 -23.71 -11.99 -7.07
C GLY A 2 -22.50 -12.39 -6.22
N LEU A 3 -21.30 -12.11 -6.71
CA LEU A 3 -20.08 -12.22 -5.93
C LEU A 3 -20.12 -11.18 -4.79
N GLN A 4 -19.82 -11.59 -3.56
CA GLN A 4 -19.66 -10.67 -2.43
C GLN A 4 -18.19 -10.29 -2.28
N PRO A 5 -17.82 -8.98 -2.37
CA PRO A 5 -16.45 -8.55 -2.19
C PRO A 5 -15.96 -8.85 -0.77
N ARG A 6 -14.71 -9.32 -0.66
CA ARG A 6 -14.06 -9.49 0.64
C ARG A 6 -13.83 -8.12 1.28
N LYS A 7 -14.04 -8.03 2.60
CA LYS A 7 -13.76 -6.81 3.36
C LYS A 7 -12.25 -6.58 3.43
N VAL A 8 -11.81 -5.37 3.07
CA VAL A 8 -10.43 -4.89 3.24
C VAL A 8 -10.42 -3.93 4.43
N ASN A 9 -9.54 -4.17 5.41
CA ASN A 9 -9.39 -3.32 6.59
C ASN A 9 -8.04 -2.60 6.62
N ARG A 10 -7.02 -3.15 5.95
CA ARG A 10 -5.68 -2.56 5.89
C ARG A 10 -5.03 -2.84 4.53
N VAL A 11 -4.33 -1.83 4.02
CA VAL A 11 -3.66 -1.88 2.73
C VAL A 11 -2.14 -1.77 2.91
N GLY A 12 -1.39 -2.54 2.14
CA GLY A 12 0.06 -2.39 1.96
C GLY A 12 0.33 -1.76 0.60
N ALA A 13 1.17 -0.74 0.54
CA ALA A 13 1.67 -0.11 -0.67
C ALA A 13 3.19 -0.30 -0.72
N ILE A 14 3.73 -0.78 -1.84
CA ILE A 14 5.15 -1.13 -1.96
C ILE A 14 5.78 -0.39 -3.13
N GLY A 15 6.87 0.31 -2.83
CA GLY A 15 7.77 0.91 -3.80
C GLY A 15 7.31 2.27 -4.35
N PRO A 16 8.17 2.89 -5.17
CA PRO A 16 8.07 4.31 -5.50
C PRO A 16 6.82 4.63 -6.34
N GLY A 17 6.39 3.71 -7.20
CA GLY A 17 5.18 3.89 -8.02
C GLY A 17 3.87 3.81 -7.23
N SER A 18 3.91 3.49 -5.94
CA SER A 18 2.72 3.27 -5.12
C SER A 18 2.27 4.50 -4.31
N ILE A 19 2.96 5.64 -4.42
CA ILE A 19 2.65 6.88 -3.68
C ILE A 19 1.22 7.36 -3.94
N ALA A 20 0.83 7.51 -5.20
CA ALA A 20 -0.53 7.94 -5.57
C ALA A 20 -1.61 6.96 -5.07
N ILE A 21 -1.28 5.67 -5.06
CA ILE A 21 -2.16 4.60 -4.59
C ILE A 21 -2.34 4.71 -3.06
N ALA A 22 -1.24 4.92 -2.32
CA ALA A 22 -1.28 5.15 -0.88
C ALA A 22 -2.14 6.37 -0.52
N ILE A 23 -1.95 7.50 -1.22
CA ILE A 23 -2.76 8.71 -1.05
C ILE A 23 -4.25 8.41 -1.26
N ALA A 24 -4.60 7.70 -2.34
CA ALA A 24 -5.99 7.37 -2.65
C ALA A 24 -6.64 6.53 -1.53
N PHE A 25 -5.95 5.50 -1.01
CA PHE A 25 -6.46 4.68 0.08
C PHE A 25 -6.57 5.44 1.41
N ILE A 26 -5.58 6.27 1.73
CA ILE A 26 -5.59 7.10 2.93
C ILE A 26 -6.75 8.09 2.90
N LEU A 27 -6.99 8.76 1.77
CA LEU A 27 -8.13 9.67 1.58
C LEU A 27 -9.48 8.94 1.66
N ALA A 28 -9.52 7.67 1.27
CA ALA A 28 -10.66 6.77 1.45
C ALA A 28 -10.76 6.18 2.87
N ASN A 29 -9.94 6.66 3.82
CA ASN A 29 -9.94 6.29 5.23
C ASN A 29 -9.52 4.84 5.51
N PHE A 30 -8.62 4.29 4.68
CA PHE A 30 -7.96 3.01 4.94
C PHE A 30 -6.60 3.23 5.62
N PRO A 31 -6.27 2.46 6.67
CA PRO A 31 -4.91 2.33 7.17
C PRO A 31 -3.97 1.79 6.08
N VAL A 32 -2.87 2.49 5.82
CA VAL A 32 -1.87 2.14 4.81
C VAL A 32 -0.51 1.91 5.45
N ILE A 33 0.09 0.76 5.17
CA ILE A 33 1.50 0.49 5.41
C ILE A 33 2.25 0.76 4.11
N PHE A 34 3.18 1.71 4.11
CA PHE A 34 4.00 2.05 2.96
C PHE A 34 5.41 1.47 3.15
N LYS A 35 5.86 0.62 2.23
CA LYS A 35 7.15 -0.05 2.29
C LYS A 35 8.08 0.41 1.19
N GLU A 36 9.31 0.73 1.58
CA GLU A 36 10.46 0.97 0.71
C GLU A 36 11.64 0.11 1.15
N ASP A 37 12.66 -0.02 0.31
CA ASP A 37 13.86 -0.82 0.61
C ASP A 37 14.92 -0.06 1.42
N ASP A 38 14.91 1.28 1.39
CA ASP A 38 15.87 2.11 2.10
C ASP A 38 15.22 3.34 2.77
N GLU A 39 15.91 3.87 3.78
CA GLU A 39 15.42 5.00 4.58
C GLU A 39 15.23 6.28 3.77
N ASN A 40 16.10 6.57 2.80
CA ASN A 40 15.99 7.81 2.03
C ASN A 40 14.77 7.78 1.13
N SER A 41 14.55 6.66 0.43
CA SER A 41 13.36 6.46 -0.41
C SER A 41 12.08 6.49 0.43
N LEU A 42 12.10 5.86 1.61
CA LEU A 42 10.97 5.90 2.53
C LEU A 42 10.65 7.33 3.00
N GLU A 43 11.66 8.07 3.45
CA GLU A 43 11.47 9.44 3.94
C GLU A 43 10.96 10.36 2.82
N ALA A 44 11.54 10.25 1.62
CA ALA A 44 11.09 11.01 0.45
C ALA A 44 9.61 10.74 0.12
N ALA A 45 9.23 9.45 0.04
CA ALA A 45 7.85 9.06 -0.26
C ALA A 45 6.86 9.51 0.82
N LEU A 46 7.20 9.34 2.11
CA LEU A 46 6.35 9.83 3.21
C LEU A 46 6.22 11.36 3.20
N GLY A 47 7.29 12.07 2.83
CA GLY A 47 7.28 13.52 2.64
C GLY A 47 6.32 13.94 1.54
N GLU A 48 6.39 13.28 0.38
CA GLU A 48 5.51 13.54 -0.76
C GLU A 48 4.03 13.29 -0.41
N ILE A 49 3.72 12.15 0.22
CA ILE A 49 2.35 11.83 0.66
C ILE A 49 1.82 12.90 1.62
N LYS A 50 2.63 13.30 2.60
CA LYS A 50 2.21 14.35 3.57
C LYS A 50 2.01 15.71 2.90
N ALA A 51 2.86 16.06 1.92
CA ALA A 51 2.74 17.31 1.18
C ALA A 51 1.43 17.36 0.36
N ASP A 52 1.07 16.25 -0.31
CA ASP A 52 -0.21 16.15 -1.03
C ASP A 52 -1.42 16.28 -0.09
N LEU A 53 -1.40 15.57 1.04
CA LEU A 53 -2.46 15.67 2.05
C LEU A 53 -2.57 17.11 2.61
N HIS A 54 -1.45 17.80 2.78
CA HIS A 54 -1.45 19.21 3.20
C HIS A 54 -2.00 20.14 2.11
N SER A 55 -1.75 19.86 0.82
CA SER A 55 -2.37 20.59 -0.30
C SER A 55 -3.91 20.50 -0.26
N HIS A 56 -4.47 19.36 0.13
CA HIS A 56 -5.91 19.22 0.35
C HIS A 56 -6.46 20.13 1.47
N LEU A 57 -5.68 20.39 2.53
CA LEU A 57 -6.03 21.38 3.56
C LEU A 57 -5.99 22.80 2.99
N MET A 58 -4.91 23.16 2.29
CA MET A 58 -4.72 24.51 1.72
C MET A 58 -5.79 24.88 0.69
N THR A 59 -6.29 23.90 -0.05
CA THR A 59 -7.36 24.07 -1.04
C THR A 59 -8.76 24.00 -0.43
N GLY A 60 -8.90 23.89 0.90
CA GLY A 60 -10.19 23.86 1.60
C GLY A 60 -10.96 22.54 1.46
N LYS A 61 -10.36 21.50 0.88
CA LYS A 61 -10.99 20.18 0.70
C LYS A 61 -11.00 19.33 1.98
N MET A 62 -10.26 19.75 3.01
CA MET A 62 -10.09 19.03 4.26
C MET A 62 -9.87 20.00 5.45
N THR A 63 -10.33 19.65 6.65
CA THR A 63 -10.02 20.40 7.88
C THR A 63 -8.71 19.94 8.51
N LYS A 64 -8.15 20.71 9.44
CA LYS A 64 -6.92 20.34 10.14
C LYS A 64 -7.08 19.04 10.95
N GLU A 65 -8.21 18.86 11.63
CA GLU A 65 -8.49 17.64 12.41
C GLU A 65 -8.61 16.42 11.50
N LYS A 66 -9.22 16.60 10.32
CA LYS A 66 -9.31 15.53 9.33
C LYS A 66 -7.93 15.21 8.74
N LEU A 67 -7.07 16.21 8.51
CA LEU A 67 -5.68 16.00 8.07
C LEU A 67 -4.91 15.16 9.08
N GLU A 68 -4.94 15.52 10.37
CA GLU A 68 -4.22 14.80 11.42
C GLU A 68 -4.67 13.33 11.52
N ARG A 69 -5.98 13.08 11.44
CA ARG A 69 -6.52 11.72 11.37
C ARG A 69 -6.11 10.96 10.11
N THR A 70 -6.06 11.66 8.98
CA THR A 70 -5.70 11.06 7.69
C THR A 70 -4.21 10.68 7.66
N VAL A 71 -3.34 11.55 8.17
CA VAL A 71 -1.91 11.28 8.28
C VAL A 71 -1.62 10.13 9.26
N SER A 72 -2.39 9.99 10.34
CA SER A 72 -2.19 8.89 11.30
C SER A 72 -2.54 7.50 10.75
N LEU A 73 -3.21 7.42 9.60
CA LEU A 73 -3.46 6.17 8.88
C LEU A 73 -2.23 5.65 8.13
N LEU A 74 -1.23 6.50 7.88
CA LEU A 74 -0.02 6.15 7.15
C LEU A 74 1.08 5.67 8.11
N LYS A 75 1.63 4.48 7.82
CA LYS A 75 2.80 3.94 8.52
C LYS A 75 3.88 3.55 7.52
N GLY A 76 5.03 4.21 7.56
CA GLY A 76 6.22 3.80 6.80
C GLY A 76 6.96 2.64 7.46
N VAL A 77 7.48 1.70 6.67
CA VAL A 77 8.28 0.56 7.13
C VAL A 77 9.37 0.21 6.12
N LEU A 78 10.44 -0.43 6.58
CA LEU A 78 11.49 -1.01 5.73
C LEU A 78 11.35 -2.54 5.61
N SER A 79 10.70 -3.18 6.59
CA SER A 79 10.49 -4.62 6.63
C SER A 79 9.02 -5.00 6.42
N TYR A 80 8.79 -6.24 6.02
CA TYR A 80 7.47 -6.83 5.84
C TYR A 80 6.78 -7.25 7.15
N ASP A 81 7.39 -7.07 8.32
CA ASP A 81 6.83 -7.55 9.60
C ASP A 81 5.43 -7.01 9.92
N SER A 82 5.10 -5.82 9.40
CA SER A 82 3.79 -5.20 9.57
C SER A 82 2.72 -5.75 8.60
N PHE A 83 3.10 -6.58 7.62
CA PHE A 83 2.22 -7.10 6.57
C PHE A 83 1.35 -8.30 7.00
N LYS A 84 1.62 -8.89 8.17
CA LYS A 84 0.83 -9.98 8.78
C LYS A 84 -0.67 -9.70 8.99
N HIS A 85 -1.08 -8.44 8.88
CA HIS A 85 -2.47 -7.98 9.03
C HIS A 85 -2.95 -7.17 7.83
N VAL A 86 -2.25 -7.25 6.69
CA VAL A 86 -2.64 -6.57 5.45
C VAL A 86 -3.60 -7.47 4.68
N ASP A 87 -4.72 -6.90 4.25
CA ASP A 87 -5.75 -7.61 3.48
C ASP A 87 -5.58 -7.41 1.96
N LEU A 88 -4.99 -6.28 1.57
CA LEU A 88 -4.71 -5.93 0.18
C LEU A 88 -3.30 -5.34 0.08
N VAL A 89 -2.48 -5.91 -0.80
CA VAL A 89 -1.17 -5.35 -1.17
C VAL A 89 -1.26 -4.82 -2.59
N VAL A 90 -0.87 -3.56 -2.77
CA VAL A 90 -0.63 -2.98 -4.08
C VAL A 90 0.86 -2.72 -4.25
N GLU A 91 1.46 -3.35 -5.24
CA GLU A 91 2.88 -3.23 -5.49
C GLU A 91 3.17 -2.54 -6.84
N ALA A 92 4.21 -1.72 -6.85
CA ALA A 92 4.72 -1.03 -8.03
C ALA A 92 6.24 -1.18 -8.13
N VAL A 93 6.73 -2.41 -7.98
CA VAL A 93 8.15 -2.76 -8.04
C VAL A 93 8.43 -3.79 -9.14
N GLU A 94 9.67 -3.87 -9.58
CA GLU A 94 10.12 -4.91 -10.49
C GLU A 94 10.76 -6.06 -9.73
N GLY A 95 10.49 -7.30 -10.16
CA GLY A 95 11.20 -8.49 -9.67
C GLY A 95 10.31 -9.48 -8.91
N LYS A 96 10.81 -10.72 -8.80
CA LYS A 96 10.07 -11.84 -8.24
C LYS A 96 10.21 -12.00 -6.72
N GLN A 97 11.22 -11.37 -6.12
CA GLN A 97 11.54 -11.48 -4.69
C GLN A 97 10.37 -11.01 -3.82
N VAL A 98 9.72 -9.91 -4.22
CA VAL A 98 8.58 -9.32 -3.51
C VAL A 98 7.47 -10.35 -3.25
N TYR A 99 7.21 -11.29 -4.17
CA TYR A 99 6.16 -12.29 -3.99
C TYR A 99 6.50 -13.30 -2.92
N ALA A 100 7.75 -13.78 -2.89
CA ALA A 100 8.18 -14.73 -1.87
C ALA A 100 8.08 -14.11 -0.48
N ASP A 101 8.46 -12.83 -0.35
CA ASP A 101 8.30 -12.09 0.90
C ASP A 101 6.81 -11.92 1.24
N LEU A 102 5.98 -11.52 0.28
CA LEU A 102 4.54 -11.37 0.52
C LEU A 102 3.87 -12.69 0.93
N GLU A 103 4.18 -13.81 0.28
CA GLU A 103 3.66 -15.13 0.70
C GLU A 103 4.11 -15.53 2.11
N HIS A 104 5.31 -15.10 2.52
CA HIS A 104 5.84 -15.39 3.85
C HIS A 104 5.21 -14.52 4.94
N TYR A 105 5.04 -13.22 4.68
CA TYR A 105 4.66 -12.23 5.68
C TYR A 105 3.16 -11.89 5.69
N CYS A 106 2.45 -12.04 4.56
CA CYS A 106 1.02 -11.75 4.49
C CYS A 106 0.16 -12.92 4.98
N PRO A 107 -1.04 -12.65 5.50
CA PRO A 107 -1.99 -13.71 5.81
C PRO A 107 -2.47 -14.40 4.52
N GLN A 108 -2.81 -15.69 4.58
CA GLN A 108 -3.24 -16.47 3.39
C GLN A 108 -4.38 -15.85 2.58
N HIS A 109 -5.19 -14.99 3.20
CA HIS A 109 -6.35 -14.35 2.56
C HIS A 109 -6.02 -13.03 1.88
N PHE A 110 -4.76 -12.58 1.87
CA PHE A 110 -4.40 -11.30 1.26
C PHE A 110 -4.66 -11.31 -0.25
N ILE A 111 -5.01 -10.14 -0.77
CA ILE A 111 -5.16 -9.91 -2.20
C ILE A 111 -3.91 -9.16 -2.67
N LEU A 112 -3.34 -9.60 -3.79
CA LEU A 112 -2.27 -8.90 -4.48
C LEU A 112 -2.82 -8.19 -5.71
N ALA A 113 -2.53 -6.90 -5.84
CA ALA A 113 -2.71 -6.13 -7.05
C ALA A 113 -1.35 -5.57 -7.50
N SER A 114 -1.02 -5.74 -8.77
CA SER A 114 0.21 -5.22 -9.35
C SER A 114 -0.10 -4.07 -10.31
N SER A 115 0.66 -2.99 -10.19
CA SER A 115 0.75 -1.94 -11.21
C SER A 115 2.07 -1.99 -11.99
N SER A 116 2.86 -3.05 -11.82
CA SER A 116 4.15 -3.23 -12.47
C SER A 116 3.99 -3.71 -13.92
N PRO A 117 4.48 -2.97 -14.93
CA PRO A 117 4.25 -3.28 -16.34
C PRO A 117 5.05 -4.51 -16.83
N THR A 118 6.10 -4.90 -16.12
CA THR A 118 6.98 -6.03 -16.47
C THR A 118 6.58 -7.34 -15.81
N LEU A 119 5.48 -7.34 -15.08
CA LEU A 119 5.04 -8.48 -14.31
C LEU A 119 3.96 -9.29 -15.01
N ASP A 120 4.25 -10.57 -15.25
CA ASP A 120 3.24 -11.53 -15.68
C ASP A 120 2.52 -12.12 -14.47
N LEU A 121 1.29 -11.63 -14.23
CA LEU A 121 0.41 -12.10 -13.17
C LEU A 121 0.05 -13.59 -13.31
N ASN A 122 0.02 -14.14 -14.52
CA ASN A 122 -0.26 -15.58 -14.71
C ASN A 122 0.90 -16.42 -14.18
N LEU A 123 2.12 -15.99 -14.45
CA LEU A 123 3.33 -16.68 -14.01
C LEU A 123 3.51 -16.62 -12.48
N ILE A 124 2.93 -15.61 -11.83
CA ILE A 124 2.81 -15.56 -10.37
C ILE A 124 1.73 -16.52 -9.90
N GLY A 125 0.53 -16.48 -10.49
CA GLY A 125 -0.58 -17.36 -10.13
C GLY A 125 -0.23 -18.85 -10.22
N GLU A 126 0.61 -19.26 -11.18
CA GLU A 126 1.12 -20.63 -11.28
C GLU A 126 2.06 -21.04 -10.15
N ARG A 127 2.69 -20.06 -9.48
CA ARG A 127 3.72 -20.26 -8.45
C ARG A 127 3.20 -20.02 -7.05
N THR A 128 2.01 -19.44 -6.91
CA THR A 128 1.39 -19.17 -5.62
C THR A 128 0.48 -20.30 -5.20
N LYS A 129 0.44 -20.59 -3.90
CA LYS A 129 -0.48 -21.57 -3.31
C LYS A 129 -1.71 -20.86 -2.74
N SER A 130 -2.56 -20.33 -3.62
CA SER A 130 -3.90 -19.83 -3.22
C SER A 130 -4.92 -20.94 -3.11
#